data_AF-A0A2E5RPX5-F1
#
_entry.id   AF-A0A2E5RPX5-F1
#
_cell.length_a   1.000
_cell.length_b   1.000
_cell.length_c   1.000
_cell.angle_alpha   90.00
_cell.angle_beta   90.00
_cell.angle_gamma   90.00
#
_symmetry.space_group_name_H-M   'P 1'
#
loop_
_entity.id
_entity.type
_entity.pdbx_description
1 polymer ?
#
loop_
_entity_poly.entity_id
_entity_poly.type
_entity_poly.pdbx_seq_one_letter_code
_entity_poly.pdbx_strand_id
1 'polypeptide(L)'
;MNVKLLLLNFYFIFSLIFGILINTTFSNLVNISGLYLYSFFATIPLFILQFVSIAQFSRKIKKSNPKLFNQACLRPNGTKGSSINVASLFDDSIPFSKIKEESMIKDWNYTKRVIIYSMLSFAVLIILFFI
;
A
#
# COMPACT_ATOMS: atom_id res chain seq x y z
N MET A 1 16.94 10.05 -6.90
CA MET A 1 16.35 8.79 -6.41
C MET A 1 15.35 9.09 -5.30
N ASN A 2 14.11 8.58 -5.36
CA ASN A 2 13.09 8.87 -4.35
C ASN A 2 13.39 8.06 -3.07
N VAL A 3 14.04 8.68 -2.08
CA VAL A 3 14.48 8.04 -0.82
C VAL A 3 13.32 7.30 -0.13
N LYS A 4 12.10 7.85 -0.16
CA LYS A 4 10.92 7.18 0.41
C LYS A 4 10.62 5.84 -0.27
N LEU A 5 10.76 5.78 -1.59
CA LEU A 5 10.52 4.55 -2.35
C LEU A 5 11.61 3.51 -2.06
N LEU A 6 12.87 3.95 -1.91
CA LEU A 6 13.98 3.07 -1.53
C LEU A 6 13.74 2.45 -0.14
N LEU A 7 13.38 3.28 0.84
CA LEU A 7 13.06 2.82 2.20
C LEU A 7 11.88 1.85 2.21
N LEU A 8 10.83 2.13 1.43
CA LEU A 8 9.67 1.25 1.30
C LEU A 8 10.07 -0.10 0.70
N ASN A 9 10.86 -0.10 -0.38
CA ASN A 9 11.32 -1.33 -1.02
C ASN A 9 12.17 -2.16 -0.06
N PHE A 10 13.11 -1.51 0.64
CA PHE A 10 13.96 -2.16 1.64
C PHE A 10 13.11 -2.76 2.77
N TYR A 11 12.18 -1.98 3.33
CA TYR A 11 11.27 -2.44 4.37
C TYR A 11 10.45 -3.65 3.92
N PHE A 12 9.85 -3.60 2.73
CA PHE A 12 9.06 -4.71 2.22
C PHE A 12 9.89 -6.00 2.05
N ILE A 13 11.05 -5.91 1.41
CA ILE A 13 11.92 -7.07 1.18
C ILE A 13 12.42 -7.63 2.52
N PHE A 14 12.87 -6.75 3.42
CA PHE A 14 13.35 -7.14 4.74
C PHE A 14 12.26 -7.85 5.55
N SER A 15 11.06 -7.25 5.65
CA SER A 15 9.94 -7.84 6.37
C SER A 15 9.49 -9.17 5.76
N LEU A 16 9.57 -9.32 4.44
CA LEU A 16 9.21 -10.56 3.75
C LEU A 16 10.22 -11.68 4.06
N ILE A 17 11.52 -11.41 3.92
CA ILE A 17 12.58 -12.38 4.24
C ILE A 17 12.54 -12.76 5.73
N PHE A 18 12.48 -11.76 6.60
CA PHE A 18 12.48 -11.96 8.04
C PHE A 18 11.26 -12.76 8.50
N GLY A 19 10.08 -12.45 7.96
CA GLY A 19 8.85 -13.16 8.28
C GLY A 19 8.84 -14.62 7.81
N ILE A 20 9.40 -14.93 6.63
CA ILE A 20 9.56 -16.31 6.15
C ILE A 20 10.58 -17.08 7.00
N LEU A 21 11.72 -16.47 7.31
CA LEU A 21 12.75 -17.08 8.16
C LEU A 21 12.18 -17.41 9.55
N ILE A 22 11.48 -16.48 10.18
CA ILE A 22 10.83 -16.70 11.47
C ILE A 22 9.84 -17.86 11.40
N ASN A 23 9.00 -17.95 10.37
CA ASN A 23 8.02 -19.03 10.28
C ASN A 23 8.69 -20.42 10.22
N THR A 24 9.82 -20.53 9.50
CA THR A 24 10.53 -21.81 9.32
C THR A 24 11.44 -22.20 10.48
N THR A 25 12.03 -21.24 11.20
CA THR A 25 13.02 -21.53 12.27
C THR A 25 12.51 -21.28 13.69
N PHE A 26 11.67 -20.25 13.89
CA PHE A 26 11.25 -19.82 15.23
C PHE A 26 9.98 -20.52 15.73
N SER A 27 9.14 -21.05 14.84
CA SER A 27 7.97 -21.88 15.22
C SER A 27 8.36 -23.10 16.05
N ASN A 28 9.59 -23.61 15.89
CA ASN A 28 10.15 -24.70 16.68
C ASN A 28 10.69 -24.26 18.05
N LEU A 29 10.97 -22.98 18.25
CA LEU A 29 11.63 -22.42 19.46
C LEU A 29 10.65 -21.69 20.39
N VAL A 30 9.62 -21.06 19.83
CA VAL A 30 8.64 -20.28 20.58
C VAL A 30 7.25 -20.69 20.09
N ASN A 31 6.33 -20.98 21.02
CA ASN A 31 4.97 -21.43 20.73
C ASN A 31 4.06 -20.28 20.25
N ILE A 32 4.55 -19.44 19.34
CA ILE A 32 3.82 -18.36 18.68
C ILE A 32 3.78 -18.72 17.20
N SER A 33 2.58 -18.76 16.61
CA SER A 33 2.44 -19.01 15.18
C SER A 33 3.19 -17.95 14.38
N GLY A 34 4.08 -18.37 13.48
CA GLY A 34 4.83 -17.48 12.59
C GLY A 34 3.91 -16.60 11.72
N LEU A 35 2.66 -17.02 11.53
CA LEU A 35 1.57 -16.22 10.96
C LEU A 35 1.35 -14.90 11.71
N TYR A 36 1.28 -14.94 13.05
CA TYR A 36 1.07 -13.74 13.86
C TYR A 36 2.25 -12.79 13.79
N LEU A 37 3.47 -13.33 13.80
CA LEU A 37 4.70 -12.55 13.66
C LEU A 37 4.76 -11.88 12.28
N TYR A 38 4.50 -12.63 11.19
CA TYR A 38 4.44 -12.07 9.84
C TYR A 38 3.37 -10.97 9.72
N SER A 39 2.19 -11.21 10.28
CA SER A 39 1.10 -10.24 10.30
C SER A 39 1.51 -8.94 10.99
N PHE A 40 2.15 -9.05 12.16
CA PHE A 40 2.56 -7.91 12.96
C PHE A 40 3.69 -7.10 12.33
N PHE A 41 4.70 -7.76 11.75
CA PHE A 41 5.90 -7.08 11.23
C PHE A 41 5.77 -6.62 9.77
N ALA A 42 4.93 -7.26 8.97
CA ALA A 42 4.78 -6.95 7.55
C ALA A 42 3.38 -6.43 7.21
N THR A 43 2.35 -7.24 7.49
CA THR A 43 1.01 -6.99 6.93
C THR A 43 0.36 -5.76 7.57
N ILE A 44 0.21 -5.74 8.89
CA ILE A 44 -0.46 -4.65 9.61
C ILE A 44 0.19 -3.29 9.33
N PRO A 45 1.53 -3.12 9.42
CA PRO A 45 2.15 -1.83 9.14
C PRO A 45 1.98 -1.39 7.67
N LEU A 46 2.02 -2.32 6.70
CA LEU A 46 1.78 -1.99 5.29
C LEU A 46 0.33 -1.55 5.05
N PHE A 47 -0.65 -2.17 5.71
CA PHE A 47 -2.05 -1.73 5.67
C PHE A 47 -2.21 -0.32 6.24
N ILE A 48 -1.62 -0.04 7.41
CA ILE A 48 -1.64 1.30 8.01
C ILE A 48 -1.00 2.31 7.05
N LEU A 49 0.17 1.97 6.50
CA LEU A 49 0.88 2.83 5.57
C LEU A 49 0.07 3.08 4.29
N GLN A 50 -0.67 2.08 3.80
CA GLN A 50 -1.60 2.22 2.67
C GLN A 50 -2.66 3.27 2.98
N PHE A 51 -3.37 3.17 4.11
CA PHE A 51 -4.40 4.15 4.48
C PHE A 51 -3.84 5.57 4.60
N VAL A 52 -2.69 5.72 5.26
CA VAL A 52 -2.03 7.01 5.43
C VAL A 52 -1.61 7.60 4.07
N SER A 53 -1.00 6.80 3.21
CA SER A 53 -0.51 7.24 1.90
C SER A 53 -1.65 7.69 0.99
N ILE A 54 -2.74 6.91 0.94
CA ILE A 54 -3.95 7.26 0.18
C ILE A 54 -4.56 8.55 0.71
N ALA A 55 -4.71 8.69 2.03
CA ALA A 55 -5.30 9.88 2.64
C ALA A 55 -4.46 11.14 2.36
N GLN A 56 -3.13 11.04 2.48
CA GLN A 56 -2.23 12.15 2.20
C GLN A 56 -2.27 12.55 0.72
N PHE A 57 -2.17 11.58 -0.20
CA PHE A 57 -2.24 11.84 -1.63
C PHE A 57 -3.60 12.43 -2.03
N SER A 58 -4.69 11.90 -1.46
CA SER A 58 -6.05 12.41 -1.65
C SER A 58 -6.19 13.88 -1.27
N ARG A 59 -5.65 14.28 -0.12
CA ARG A 59 -5.67 15.69 0.32
C ARG A 59 -4.90 16.59 -0.62
N LYS A 60 -3.74 16.14 -1.11
CA LYS A 60 -2.92 16.89 -2.07
C LYS A 60 -3.67 17.08 -3.39
N ILE A 61 -4.24 16.01 -3.95
CA ILE A 61 -5.02 16.07 -5.20
C ILE A 61 -6.27 16.93 -5.03
N LYS A 62 -6.98 16.81 -3.90
CA LYS A 62 -8.14 17.67 -3.61
C LYS A 62 -7.79 19.15 -3.64
N LYS A 63 -6.58 19.52 -3.16
CA LYS A 63 -6.11 20.91 -3.14
C LYS A 63 -5.64 21.38 -4.52
N SER A 64 -4.90 20.56 -5.27
CA SER A 64 -4.31 20.96 -6.55
C SER A 64 -5.22 20.76 -7.76
N ASN A 65 -6.06 19.72 -7.76
CA ASN A 65 -6.99 19.40 -8.84
C ASN A 65 -8.31 18.78 -8.32
N PRO A 66 -9.25 19.62 -7.85
CA PRO A 66 -10.52 19.16 -7.28
C PRO A 66 -11.39 18.33 -8.25
N LYS A 67 -11.30 18.59 -9.56
CA LYS A 67 -12.05 17.84 -10.59
C LYS A 67 -11.55 16.40 -10.67
N LEU A 68 -10.23 16.22 -10.74
CA LEU A 68 -9.59 14.90 -10.71
C LEU A 68 -9.90 14.17 -9.39
N PHE A 69 -9.87 14.87 -8.26
CA PHE A 69 -10.26 14.31 -6.97
C PHE A 69 -11.69 13.75 -7.00
N ASN A 70 -12.65 14.55 -7.46
CA ASN A 70 -14.06 14.14 -7.51
C ASN A 70 -14.29 12.93 -8.43
N GLN A 71 -13.57 12.85 -9.55
CA GLN A 71 -13.59 11.68 -10.43
C GLN A 71 -13.02 10.44 -9.74
N ALA A 72 -11.85 10.59 -9.10
CA ALA A 72 -11.17 9.48 -8.44
C ALA A 72 -11.84 8.99 -7.15
N CYS A 73 -12.73 9.80 -6.56
CA CYS A 73 -13.53 9.44 -5.39
C CYS A 73 -14.87 8.77 -5.74
N LEU A 74 -15.27 8.73 -7.02
CA LEU A 74 -16.48 8.01 -7.44
C LEU A 74 -16.27 6.51 -7.26
N ARG A 75 -17.26 5.86 -6.66
CA ARG A 75 -17.32 4.42 -6.50
C ARG A 75 -18.21 3.81 -7.60
N PRO A 76 -18.08 2.50 -7.89
CA PRO A 76 -18.91 1.82 -8.88
C PRO A 76 -20.41 1.96 -8.65
N ASN A 77 -20.84 2.11 -7.38
CA ASN A 77 -22.23 2.30 -7.00
C ASN A 77 -22.71 3.77 -7.05
N GLY A 78 -21.94 4.68 -7.66
CA GLY A 78 -22.27 6.10 -7.77
C GLY A 78 -22.05 6.94 -6.50
N THR A 79 -21.72 6.32 -5.35
CA THR A 79 -21.41 7.07 -4.12
C THR A 79 -20.03 7.74 -4.21
N LYS A 80 -19.84 8.83 -3.46
CA LYS A 80 -18.55 9.52 -3.35
C LYS A 80 -17.85 9.19 -2.04
N GLY A 81 -16.57 8.85 -2.12
CA GLY A 81 -15.69 8.71 -0.97
C GLY A 81 -15.12 10.04 -0.46
N SER A 82 -14.65 10.05 0.78
CA SER A 82 -13.88 11.15 1.38
C SER A 82 -12.39 11.14 0.98
N SER A 83 -11.93 10.04 0.37
CA SER A 83 -10.60 9.85 -0.19
C SER A 83 -10.68 9.15 -1.54
N ILE A 84 -9.61 9.27 -2.32
CA ILE A 84 -9.45 8.56 -3.59
C ILE A 84 -9.61 7.06 -3.35
N ASN A 85 -10.38 6.41 -4.21
CA ASN A 85 -10.54 4.95 -4.18
C ASN A 85 -9.24 4.27 -4.65
N VAL A 86 -8.88 3.15 -4.04
CA VAL A 86 -7.68 2.37 -4.41
C VAL A 86 -7.71 1.99 -5.88
N ALA A 87 -8.86 1.49 -6.37
CA ALA A 87 -9.02 1.09 -7.76
C ALA A 87 -8.72 2.25 -8.73
N SER A 88 -9.14 3.45 -8.37
CA SER A 88 -8.93 4.66 -9.18
C SER A 88 -7.45 4.98 -9.43
N LEU A 89 -6.55 4.59 -8.53
CA LEU A 89 -5.11 4.83 -8.68
C LEU A 89 -4.44 3.97 -9.77
N PHE A 90 -5.13 2.90 -10.19
CA PHE A 90 -4.70 1.96 -11.21
C PHE A 90 -5.60 1.98 -12.45
N ASP A 91 -6.62 2.84 -12.45
CA ASP A 91 -7.56 2.99 -13.56
C ASP A 91 -6.99 4.00 -14.58
N ASP A 92 -6.71 3.52 -15.80
CA ASP A 92 -6.18 4.33 -16.89
C ASP A 92 -7.20 5.36 -17.42
N SER A 93 -8.50 5.17 -17.15
CA SER A 93 -9.53 6.16 -17.51
C SER A 93 -9.44 7.43 -16.66
N ILE A 94 -8.82 7.34 -15.49
CA ILE A 94 -8.66 8.48 -14.58
C ILE A 94 -7.32 9.16 -14.87
N PRO A 95 -7.32 10.46 -15.21
CA PRO A 95 -6.15 11.10 -15.82
C PRO A 95 -5.08 11.50 -14.79
N PHE A 96 -4.70 10.62 -13.87
CA PHE A 96 -3.56 10.82 -12.97
C PHE A 96 -2.25 11.02 -13.73
N SER A 97 -2.12 10.43 -14.93
CA SER A 97 -1.00 10.66 -15.84
C SER A 97 -0.88 12.10 -16.35
N LYS A 98 -1.95 12.91 -16.28
CA LYS A 98 -1.92 14.33 -16.67
C LYS A 98 -1.36 15.24 -15.57
N ILE A 99 -1.03 14.70 -14.40
CA ILE A 99 -0.34 15.44 -13.34
C ILE A 99 1.06 15.80 -13.83
N LYS A 100 1.35 17.10 -13.93
CA LYS A 100 2.67 17.61 -14.36
C LYS A 100 3.64 17.84 -13.21
N GLU A 101 3.12 18.00 -11.99
CA GLU A 101 3.94 18.33 -10.83
C GLU A 101 4.74 17.10 -10.37
N GLU A 102 6.07 17.18 -10.42
CA GLU A 102 6.96 16.05 -10.14
C GLU A 102 6.80 15.50 -8.71
N SER A 103 6.54 16.37 -7.73
CA SER A 103 6.26 16.00 -6.34
C SER A 103 5.02 15.09 -6.24
N MET A 104 3.96 15.41 -6.98
CA MET A 104 2.70 14.68 -7.01
C MET A 104 2.84 13.36 -7.76
N ILE A 105 3.64 13.33 -8.83
CA ILE A 105 3.99 12.08 -9.53
C ILE A 105 4.77 11.15 -8.58
N LYS A 106 5.73 11.68 -7.83
CA LYS A 106 6.49 10.93 -6.82
C LYS A 106 5.57 10.36 -5.73
N ASP A 107 4.63 11.15 -5.22
CA ASP A 107 3.65 10.71 -4.22
C ASP A 107 2.65 9.69 -4.77
N TRP A 108 2.23 9.84 -6.03
CA TRP A 108 1.35 8.88 -6.71
C TRP A 108 2.04 7.54 -6.87
N ASN A 109 3.28 7.53 -7.39
CA ASN A 109 4.09 6.32 -7.56
C ASN A 109 4.38 5.63 -6.22
N TYR A 110 4.67 6.43 -5.18
CA TYR A 110 4.83 5.92 -3.82
C TYR A 110 3.54 5.26 -3.32
N THR A 111 2.40 5.95 -3.43
CA THR A 111 1.09 5.41 -3.01
C THR A 111 0.75 4.11 -3.74
N LYS A 112 0.95 4.04 -5.07
CA LYS A 112 0.74 2.81 -5.85
C LYS A 112 1.63 1.68 -5.33
N ARG A 113 2.91 1.95 -5.06
CA ARG A 113 3.85 0.95 -4.57
C ARG A 113 3.46 0.42 -3.18
N VAL A 114 3.04 1.30 -2.27
CA VAL A 114 2.56 0.90 -0.94
C VAL A 114 1.35 -0.04 -1.06
N ILE A 115 0.38 0.29 -1.93
CA ILE A 115 -0.79 -0.56 -2.15
C ILE A 115 -0.36 -1.93 -2.67
N ILE A 116 0.51 -1.99 -3.68
CA ILE A 116 1.01 -3.25 -4.24
C ILE A 116 1.67 -4.09 -3.13
N TYR A 117 2.54 -3.49 -2.31
CA TYR A 117 3.22 -4.21 -1.23
C TYR A 117 2.27 -4.64 -0.11
N SER A 118 1.25 -3.85 0.22
CA SER A 118 0.22 -4.25 1.18
C SER A 118 -0.63 -5.41 0.66
N MET A 119 -0.95 -5.44 -0.64
CA MET A 119 -1.70 -6.55 -1.23
C MET A 119 -0.83 -7.81 -1.33
N LEU A 120 0.45 -7.67 -1.69
CA LEU A 120 1.39 -8.79 -1.74
C LEU A 120 1.67 -9.37 -0.35
N SER A 121 1.84 -8.53 0.68
CA SER A 121 2.02 -9.04 2.05
C SER A 121 0.79 -9.80 2.52
N PHE A 122 -0.42 -9.32 2.20
CA PHE A 122 -1.65 -10.04 2.48
C PHE A 122 -1.72 -11.40 1.76
N ALA A 123 -1.33 -11.46 0.48
CA ALA A 123 -1.28 -12.72 -0.26
C ALA A 123 -0.28 -13.72 0.36
N VAL A 124 0.90 -13.25 0.77
CA VAL A 124 1.89 -14.08 1.48
C VAL A 124 1.33 -14.56 2.81
N LEU A 125 0.63 -13.70 3.56
CA LEU A 125 -0.02 -14.07 4.81
C LEU A 125 -1.05 -15.21 4.61
N ILE A 126 -1.86 -15.14 3.54
CA ILE A 126 -2.80 -16.22 3.19
C ILE A 126 -2.04 -17.52 2.89
N ILE A 127 -0.94 -17.46 2.12
CA ILE A 127 -0.13 -18.65 1.82
C ILE A 127 0.43 -19.26 3.10
N LEU A 128 0.99 -18.43 3.99
CA LEU A 128 1.52 -18.86 5.28
C LEU A 128 0.45 -19.41 6.24
N PHE A 129 -0.83 -19.16 6.00
CA PHE A 129 -1.91 -19.76 6.79
C PHE A 129 -2.15 -21.23 6.44
N PHE A 130 -1.84 -21.64 5.22
CA PHE A 130 -2.07 -23.00 4.73
C PHE A 130 -0.83 -23.90 4.75
N ILE A 131 0.35 -23.34 5.07
CA ILE A 131 1.64 -24.03 5.17
C ILE A 131 2.03 -24.12 6.64
#